data_AF-A0A7C4LPY8-F1
#
_entry.id   AF-A0A7C4LPY8-F1
#
_cell.length_a   1.000
_cell.length_b   1.000
_cell.length_c   1.000
_cell.angle_alpha   90.00
_cell.angle_beta   90.00
_cell.angle_gamma   90.00
#
_symmetry.space_group_name_H-M   'P 1'
#
loop_
_entity.id
_entity.type
_entity.pdbx_description
1 polymer ?
#
loop_
_entity_poly.entity_id
_entity_poly.type
_entity_poly.pdbx_seq_one_letter_code
_entity_poly.pdbx_strand_id
1 'polypeptide(L)'
;MYFIRRYRYALLFIGMLVFCSIMVVRQIGLNQSRHVELREALILLHSRGYTNQASRLFTKLVDDIPNLGNKQLMDDFQRTVMLVDPSSPQTNNPVWRYHWTVSNELEKRSESTLRRALKLAGESSK
;
A
#
# COMPACT_ATOMS: atom_id res chain seq x y z
N MET A 1 -46.39 0.10 10.35
CA MET A 1 -46.17 1.01 9.20
C MET A 1 -46.15 2.51 9.55
N TYR A 2 -46.57 2.96 10.74
CA TYR A 2 -46.52 4.38 11.13
C TYR A 2 -45.10 4.94 11.36
N PHE A 3 -44.20 4.10 11.91
CA PHE A 3 -42.81 4.47 12.20
C PHE A 3 -42.00 4.78 10.92
N ILE A 4 -42.14 3.96 9.88
CA ILE A 4 -41.50 4.14 8.56
C ILE A 4 -41.96 5.44 7.90
N ARG A 5 -43.23 5.82 8.09
CA ARG A 5 -43.81 7.04 7.52
C ARG A 5 -43.34 8.30 8.27
N ARG A 6 -43.14 8.20 9.59
CA ARG A 6 -42.69 9.32 10.45
C ARG A 6 -41.19 9.59 10.36
N TYR A 7 -40.37 8.55 10.19
CA TYR A 7 -38.91 8.65 10.10
C TYR A 7 -38.38 8.44 8.66
N ARG A 8 -39.23 8.59 7.64
CA ARG A 8 -38.88 8.35 6.23
C ARG A 8 -37.59 9.05 5.80
N TYR A 9 -37.42 10.31 6.20
CA TYR A 9 -36.21 11.08 5.88
C TYR A 9 -34.98 10.58 6.64
N ALA A 10 -35.11 10.19 7.90
CA ALA A 10 -34.02 9.61 8.67
C ALA A 10 -33.58 8.24 8.11
N LEU A 11 -34.53 7.41 7.66
CA LEU A 11 -34.23 6.14 7.01
C LEU A 11 -33.53 6.32 5.66
N LEU A 12 -33.95 7.31 4.85
CA LEU A 12 -33.26 7.65 3.61
C LEU A 12 -31.84 8.16 3.86
N PHE A 13 -31.67 8.99 4.89
CA PHE A 13 -30.35 9.51 5.29
C PHE A 13 -29.41 8.39 5.75
N ILE A 14 -29.90 7.46 6.58
CA ILE A 14 -29.14 6.28 7.01
C ILE A 14 -28.80 5.39 5.80
N GLY A 15 -29.77 5.16 4.91
CA GLY A 15 -29.54 4.39 3.68
C GLY A 15 -28.46 5.01 2.78
N MET A 16 -28.47 6.33 2.63
CA MET A 16 -27.45 7.06 1.88
C MET A 16 -26.06 6.95 2.54
N LEU A 17 -25.98 7.09 3.86
CA LEU A 17 -24.71 6.93 4.59
C LEU A 17 -24.12 5.52 4.43
N VAL A 18 -24.94 4.49 4.55
CA VAL A 18 -24.52 3.10 4.35
C VAL A 18 -24.04 2.90 2.90
N PHE A 19 -24.77 3.42 1.93
CA PHE A 19 -24.38 3.33 0.52
C PHE A 19 -23.04 4.02 0.23
N CYS A 20 -22.83 5.24 0.74
CA CYS A 20 -21.58 5.96 0.60
C CYS A 20 -20.41 5.19 1.23
N SER A 21 -20.62 4.62 2.43
CA SER A 21 -19.60 3.82 3.11
C SER A 21 -19.21 2.58 2.28
N ILE A 22 -20.19 1.85 1.76
CA ILE A 22 -19.96 0.66 0.92
C ILE A 22 -19.18 1.03 -0.35
N MET A 23 -19.55 2.13 -1.02
CA MET A 23 -18.84 2.59 -2.23
C MET A 23 -17.37 2.90 -1.94
N VAL A 24 -17.07 3.59 -0.83
CA VAL A 24 -15.69 3.90 -0.45
C VAL A 24 -14.89 2.62 -0.20
N VAL A 25 -15.42 1.66 0.57
CA VAL A 25 -14.74 0.38 0.83
C VAL A 25 -14.49 -0.39 -0.47
N ARG A 26 -15.47 -0.42 -1.37
CA ARG A 26 -15.32 -1.09 -2.68
C ARG A 26 -14.24 -0.41 -3.53
N GLN A 27 -14.21 0.92 -3.55
CA GLN A 27 -13.21 1.68 -4.30
C GLN A 27 -11.79 1.43 -3.75
N ILE A 28 -11.64 1.37 -2.43
CA ILE A 28 -10.38 0.98 -1.79
C ILE A 28 -9.97 -0.41 -2.28
N GLY A 29 -10.86 -1.41 -2.21
CA GLY A 29 -10.56 -2.76 -2.68
C GLY A 29 -10.10 -2.84 -4.14
N LEU A 30 -10.75 -2.10 -5.04
CA LEU A 30 -10.37 -2.04 -6.46
C LEU A 30 -9.00 -1.39 -6.68
N ASN A 31 -8.69 -0.33 -5.92
CA ASN A 31 -7.38 0.30 -5.98
C ASN A 31 -6.29 -0.65 -5.49
N GLN A 32 -6.56 -1.43 -4.43
CA GLN A 32 -5.64 -2.41 -3.90
C GLN A 32 -5.36 -3.54 -4.92
N SER A 33 -6.40 -4.07 -5.57
CA SER A 33 -6.22 -5.13 -6.58
C SER A 33 -5.41 -4.63 -7.77
N ARG A 34 -5.67 -3.41 -8.23
CA ARG A 34 -4.92 -2.79 -9.33
C ARG A 34 -3.44 -2.63 -8.98
N HIS A 35 -3.12 -2.22 -7.76
CA HIS A 35 -1.73 -2.08 -7.31
C HIS A 35 -0.98 -3.41 -7.32
N VAL A 36 -1.61 -4.47 -6.79
CA VAL A 36 -1.04 -5.82 -6.80
C VAL A 36 -0.79 -6.30 -8.24
N GLU A 37 -1.73 -6.05 -9.15
CA GLU A 37 -1.59 -6.39 -10.57
C GLU A 37 -0.39 -5.65 -11.22
N LEU A 38 -0.22 -4.35 -10.93
CA LEU A 38 0.92 -3.57 -11.43
C LEU A 38 2.25 -4.12 -10.91
N ARG A 39 2.31 -4.54 -9.64
CA ARG A 39 3.51 -5.14 -9.04
C ARG A 39 3.86 -6.47 -9.69
N GLU A 40 2.90 -7.38 -9.85
CA GLU A 40 3.15 -8.67 -10.48
C GLU A 40 3.52 -8.48 -11.96
N ALA A 41 2.91 -7.52 -12.67
CA ALA A 41 3.29 -7.16 -14.03
C ALA A 41 4.72 -6.61 -14.13
N LEU A 42 5.16 -5.80 -13.16
CA LEU A 42 6.55 -5.33 -13.08
C LEU A 42 7.52 -6.51 -12.98
N ILE A 43 7.26 -7.43 -12.05
CA ILE A 43 8.10 -8.62 -11.82
C ILE A 43 8.12 -9.50 -13.08
N LEU A 44 6.96 -9.73 -13.70
CA LEU A 44 6.84 -10.53 -14.91
C LEU A 44 7.61 -9.91 -16.09
N LEU A 45 7.45 -8.61 -16.34
CA LEU A 45 8.16 -7.92 -17.42
C LEU A 45 9.67 -7.93 -17.19
N HIS A 46 10.10 -7.70 -15.95
CA HIS A 46 11.53 -7.74 -15.62
C HIS A 46 12.12 -9.14 -15.80
N SER A 47 11.45 -10.18 -15.30
CA SER A 47 11.90 -11.58 -15.43
C SER A 47 12.02 -12.04 -16.89
N ARG A 48 11.23 -11.44 -17.81
CA ARG A 48 11.31 -11.70 -19.26
C ARG A 48 12.24 -10.75 -20.02
N GLY A 49 12.97 -9.86 -19.33
CA GLY A 49 13.94 -8.95 -19.95
C GLY A 49 13.34 -7.68 -20.57
N TYR A 50 12.05 -7.39 -20.37
CA TYR A 50 11.38 -6.18 -20.85
C TYR A 50 11.63 -4.98 -19.92
N THR A 51 12.89 -4.54 -19.85
CA THR A 51 13.37 -3.52 -18.90
C THR A 51 12.71 -2.15 -19.10
N ASN A 52 12.41 -1.74 -20.34
CA ASN A 52 11.77 -0.46 -20.64
C ASN A 52 10.33 -0.39 -20.14
N GLN A 53 9.54 -1.45 -20.40
CA GLN A 53 8.16 -1.56 -19.94
C GLN A 53 8.10 -1.70 -18.42
N ALA A 54 9.01 -2.50 -17.84
CA ALA A 54 9.15 -2.62 -16.39
C ALA A 54 9.47 -1.26 -15.74
N SER A 55 10.37 -0.46 -16.33
CA SER A 55 10.70 0.88 -15.82
C SER A 55 9.50 1.83 -15.79
N ARG A 56 8.62 1.76 -16.80
CA ARG A 56 7.37 2.55 -16.81
C ARG A 56 6.41 2.14 -15.70
N LEU A 57 6.30 0.84 -15.42
CA LEU A 57 5.48 0.35 -14.31
C LEU A 57 6.09 0.72 -12.96
N PHE A 58 7.40 0.67 -12.85
CA PHE A 58 8.12 1.11 -11.65
C PHE A 58 7.79 2.56 -11.29
N THR A 59 7.85 3.50 -12.25
CA THR A 59 7.50 4.91 -11.98
C THR A 59 6.09 5.04 -11.44
N LYS A 60 5.11 4.37 -12.05
CA LYS A 60 3.72 4.38 -11.57
C LYS A 60 3.58 3.80 -10.15
N LEU A 61 4.25 2.69 -9.88
CA LEU A 61 4.23 2.04 -8.58
C LEU A 61 4.83 2.95 -7.50
N VAL A 62 5.90 3.68 -7.82
CA VAL A 62 6.53 4.65 -6.89
C VAL A 62 5.62 5.85 -6.64
N ASP A 63 4.96 6.38 -7.67
CA ASP A 63 4.00 7.49 -7.52
C ASP A 63 2.79 7.11 -6.65
N ASP A 64 2.40 5.83 -6.67
CA ASP A 64 1.28 5.32 -5.87
C ASP A 64 1.67 5.02 -4.40
N ILE A 65 2.97 4.90 -4.06
CA ILE A 65 3.46 4.56 -2.70
C ILE A 65 2.87 5.43 -1.58
N PRO A 66 2.79 6.77 -1.69
CA PRO A 66 2.25 7.62 -0.63
C PRO A 66 0.78 7.29 -0.30
N ASN A 67 0.03 6.78 -1.27
CA ASN A 67 -1.38 6.43 -1.13
C ASN A 67 -1.60 4.99 -0.61
N LEU A 68 -0.54 4.18 -0.51
CA LEU A 68 -0.64 2.81 -0.02
C LEU A 68 -0.80 2.77 1.49
N GLY A 69 -1.62 1.82 1.96
CA GLY A 69 -1.68 1.48 3.37
C GLY A 69 -0.43 0.72 3.82
N ASN A 70 -0.11 0.77 5.13
CA ASN A 70 1.06 0.07 5.70
C ASN A 70 1.05 -1.44 5.41
N LYS A 71 -0.13 -2.07 5.41
CA LYS A 71 -0.25 -3.51 5.08
C LYS A 71 0.24 -3.80 3.66
N GLN A 72 -0.16 -2.99 2.69
CA GLN A 72 0.23 -3.19 1.29
C GLN A 72 1.72 -2.95 1.09
N LEU A 73 2.29 -1.91 1.71
CA LEU A 73 3.73 -1.67 1.67
C LEU A 73 4.51 -2.84 2.28
N MET A 74 4.04 -3.41 3.39
CA MET A 74 4.65 -4.58 4.00
C MET A 74 4.57 -5.80 3.08
N ASP A 75 3.41 -6.05 2.47
CA ASP A 75 3.21 -7.15 1.52
C ASP A 75 4.15 -6.98 0.29
N ASP A 76 4.32 -5.76 -0.21
CA ASP A 76 5.23 -5.44 -1.32
C ASP A 76 6.70 -5.65 -0.94
N PHE A 77 7.09 -5.27 0.28
CA PHE A 77 8.42 -5.53 0.81
C PHE A 77 8.71 -7.03 0.92
N GLN A 78 7.80 -7.79 1.52
CA GLN A 78 7.92 -9.24 1.65
C GLN A 78 7.98 -9.94 0.29
N ARG A 79 7.24 -9.45 -0.70
CA ARG A 79 7.27 -10.02 -2.04
C ARG A 79 8.58 -9.74 -2.76
N THR A 80 9.10 -8.52 -2.63
CA THR A 80 10.30 -8.08 -3.35
C THR A 80 11.59 -8.61 -2.72
N VAL A 81 11.66 -8.78 -1.40
CA VAL A 81 12.86 -9.31 -0.73
C VAL A 81 13.21 -10.74 -1.17
N MET A 82 12.20 -11.54 -1.56
CA MET A 82 12.43 -12.90 -2.09
C MET A 82 13.00 -12.91 -3.52
N LEU A 83 12.93 -11.79 -4.23
CA LEU A 83 13.29 -11.67 -5.64
C LEU A 83 14.58 -10.88 -5.86
N VAL A 84 15.10 -10.26 -4.81
CA VAL A 84 16.21 -9.33 -4.86
C VAL A 84 17.29 -9.83 -3.92
N ASP A 85 18.54 -9.83 -4.38
CA ASP A 85 19.69 -10.08 -3.52
C ASP A 85 20.08 -8.76 -2.81
N PRO A 86 19.91 -8.64 -1.48
CA PRO A 86 20.26 -7.43 -0.75
C PRO A 86 21.77 -7.18 -0.68
N SER A 87 22.61 -8.19 -0.93
CA SER A 87 24.07 -8.08 -0.89
C SER A 87 24.67 -7.53 -2.18
N SER A 88 23.90 -7.51 -3.28
CA SER A 88 24.37 -7.06 -4.59
C SER A 88 23.58 -5.82 -5.05
N PRO A 89 24.22 -4.65 -5.20
CA PRO A 89 23.54 -3.47 -5.71
C PRO A 89 23.24 -3.64 -7.21
N GLN A 90 21.94 -3.82 -7.54
CA GLN A 90 21.46 -3.94 -8.92
C GLN A 90 20.74 -2.67 -9.35
N THR A 91 21.49 -1.58 -9.55
CA THR A 91 20.94 -0.25 -9.87
C THR A 91 20.11 -0.19 -11.17
N ASN A 92 20.37 -1.12 -12.10
CA ASN A 92 19.63 -1.24 -13.36
C ASN A 92 18.37 -2.13 -13.25
N ASN A 93 18.16 -2.79 -12.10
CA ASN A 93 17.01 -3.65 -11.87
C ASN A 93 15.87 -2.82 -11.25
N PRO A 94 14.73 -2.63 -11.96
CA PRO A 94 13.60 -1.88 -11.44
C PRO A 94 12.94 -2.55 -10.23
N VAL A 95 13.02 -3.88 -10.10
CA VAL A 95 12.51 -4.61 -8.93
C VAL A 95 13.39 -4.33 -7.71
N TRP A 96 14.72 -4.32 -7.88
CA TRP A 96 15.67 -3.94 -6.82
C TRP A 96 15.43 -2.50 -6.34
N ARG A 97 15.25 -1.56 -7.28
CA ARG A 97 14.92 -0.16 -6.94
C ARG A 97 13.60 -0.03 -6.20
N TYR A 98 12.59 -0.79 -6.62
CA TYR A 98 11.30 -0.81 -5.96
C TYR A 98 11.39 -1.34 -4.54
N HIS A 99 12.12 -2.44 -4.33
CA HIS A 99 12.38 -3.00 -3.00
C HIS A 99 12.93 -1.95 -2.03
N TRP A 100 13.98 -1.22 -2.44
CA TRP A 100 14.58 -0.18 -1.59
C TRP A 100 13.67 1.01 -1.37
N THR A 101 12.86 1.39 -2.37
CA THR A 101 11.91 2.50 -2.21
C THR A 101 10.82 2.15 -1.19
N VAL A 102 10.29 0.92 -1.25
CA VAL A 102 9.32 0.41 -0.28
C VAL A 102 9.97 0.27 1.11
N SER A 103 11.20 -0.25 1.19
CA SER A 103 11.94 -0.36 2.46
C SER A 103 12.14 1.00 3.13
N ASN A 104 12.60 2.00 2.38
CA ASN A 104 12.82 3.36 2.90
C ASN A 104 11.51 4.01 3.35
N GLU A 105 10.42 3.79 2.62
CA GLU A 105 9.11 4.30 3.02
C GLU A 105 8.59 3.61 4.28
N LEU A 106 8.76 2.28 4.41
CA LEU A 106 8.42 1.55 5.62
C LEU A 106 9.23 2.04 6.82
N GLU A 107 10.53 2.24 6.66
CA GLU A 107 11.40 2.79 7.70
C GLU A 107 10.92 4.16 8.15
N LYS A 108 10.68 5.07 7.20
CA LYS A 108 10.14 6.41 7.45
C LYS A 108 8.81 6.39 8.21
N ARG A 109 7.87 5.49 7.85
CA ARG A 109 6.59 5.35 8.55
C ARG A 109 6.76 4.72 9.93
N SER A 110 7.70 3.79 10.06
CA SER A 110 8.01 3.10 11.30
C SER A 110 8.73 3.99 12.31
N GLU A 111 9.43 5.04 11.89
CA GLU A 111 10.20 5.93 12.77
C GLU A 111 9.35 6.48 13.93
N SER A 112 8.10 6.86 13.65
CA SER A 112 7.14 7.31 14.67
C SER A 112 6.76 6.20 15.67
N THR A 113 6.64 4.97 15.18
CA THR A 113 6.31 3.78 15.97
C THR A 113 7.53 3.32 16.77
N LEU A 114 8.73 3.41 16.19
CA LEU A 114 10.01 3.12 16.81
C LEU A 114 10.26 4.06 17.97
N ARG A 115 10.08 5.38 17.80
CA ARG A 115 10.16 6.36 18.90
C ARG A 115 9.19 6.03 20.04
N ARG A 116 7.98 5.55 19.72
CA ARG A 116 6.99 5.11 20.72
C ARG A 116 7.42 3.82 21.42
N ALA A 117 7.95 2.85 20.66
CA ALA A 117 8.47 1.59 21.20
C ALA A 117 9.70 1.82 22.09
N LEU A 118 10.62 2.71 21.71
CA LEU A 118 11.78 3.12 22.51
C LEU A 118 11.34 3.81 23.81
N LYS A 119 10.32 4.68 23.76
CA LYS A 119 9.70 5.25 24.97
C LYS A 119 9.09 4.19 25.90
N LEU A 120 8.45 3.16 25.33
CA LEU A 120 7.88 2.05 26.09
C LEU A 120 8.96 1.11 26.64
N ALA A 121 10.08 0.97 25.94
CA ALA A 121 11.17 0.04 26.27
C ALA A 121 12.17 0.61 27.31
N GLY A 122 12.19 1.92 27.58
CA GLY A 122 13.01 2.43 28.69
C GLY A 122 13.63 3.81 28.57
N GLU A 123 13.21 4.73 27.69
CA GLU A 123 13.52 6.16 27.87
C GLU A 123 12.66 6.83 28.96
N SER A 124 12.53 6.12 30.08
CA SER A 124 12.39 6.67 31.44
C SER A 124 13.64 6.31 32.25
N SER A 125 14.80 6.18 31.59
CA SER A 125 16.09 6.02 32.25
C SER A 125 16.80 7.38 32.31
N LYS A 126 16.37 8.16 33.32
CA LYS A 126 16.95 9.43 33.82
C LYS A 126 16.89 10.67 32.91
#